data_AF-E5APF1-F1
#
_entry.id   AF-E5APF1-F1
#
_cell.length_a   1.000
_cell.length_b   1.000
_cell.length_c   1.000
_cell.angle_alpha   90.00
_cell.angle_beta   90.00
_cell.angle_gamma   90.00
#
_symmetry.space_group_name_H-M   'P 1'
#
loop_
_entity.id
_entity.type
_entity.pdbx_description
1 polymer ?
#
loop_
_entity_poly.entity_id
_entity_poly.type
_entity_poly.pdbx_seq_one_letter_code
_entity_poly.pdbx_strand_id
1 'polypeptide(L)'
;MDFDLNAALNDYQAYMCALESCSQPAASATPPTLKPASGELANPLTSRPTTYHDLPPELIQQIGDYVPVQDVENFSTVDRRTYHAMQTRRLVYSYWQRANQAVSLASVNQLLNEMDGTLADPVQHVEPLDALRQRLQALPEAEQGEAFKRLFAAAQRIPKHGLQIQKALMLMFRYLPWSQRLEVFDFAHALVAQREPEQDNVWPALAIGLIDFNIGSPEFIERYQALLARLPSLNVSQQAELISVLVGLLGHLHSDRAHPSKSAQYAFLCEQALRLPPSYQGKAVGSLADSIWVLPKTEQPVRYAQMRDLALSLPDEQWGIAFRRLPVAAIKALPLDQHAQELALLERHLARVPAAQREGAALGLLSSVRYLDEALSQRVWPQGLALINGRGEAALLRLLTGLQTYSVFRPINDRKLLFAKAQVIEFMEANRFSEAARARILDSVRNWNFPWLRHEPS
;
A
#
# COMPACT_ATOMS: atom_id res chain seq x y z
N MET A 1 16.09 1.42 -5.65
CA MET A 1 14.98 1.74 -6.57
C MET A 1 15.47 2.91 -7.37
N ASP A 2 16.05 2.64 -8.53
CA ASP A 2 16.46 3.71 -9.44
C ASP A 2 15.22 4.25 -10.13
N PHE A 3 14.95 5.51 -9.83
CA PHE A 3 13.93 6.33 -10.41
C PHE A 3 14.37 6.62 -11.85
N ASP A 4 13.73 6.00 -12.84
CA ASP A 4 14.01 6.32 -14.24
C ASP A 4 13.33 7.65 -14.59
N LEU A 5 14.12 8.72 -14.42
CA LEU A 5 13.76 10.11 -14.67
C LEU A 5 13.30 10.35 -16.13
N ASN A 6 13.69 9.47 -17.07
CA ASN A 6 13.36 9.63 -18.49
C ASN A 6 11.93 9.18 -18.83
N ALA A 7 11.33 8.30 -18.03
CA ALA A 7 9.94 7.86 -18.25
C ALA A 7 8.92 8.95 -17.89
N ALA A 8 9.24 9.82 -16.93
CA ALA A 8 8.39 10.96 -16.55
C ALA A 8 8.50 12.15 -17.52
N LEU A 9 9.59 12.23 -18.31
CA LEU A 9 9.82 13.32 -19.27
C LEU A 9 9.23 13.04 -20.66
N ASN A 10 9.00 11.77 -21.02
CA ASN A 10 8.43 11.41 -22.33
C ASN A 10 6.92 11.69 -22.47
N ASP A 11 6.19 11.89 -21.37
CA ASP A 11 4.78 12.33 -21.42
C ASP A 11 4.63 13.80 -21.86
N TYR A 12 5.72 14.57 -21.87
CA TYR A 12 5.69 15.97 -22.33
C TYR A 12 5.55 16.10 -23.85
N GLN A 13 6.04 15.12 -24.64
CA GLN A 13 5.89 15.12 -26.11
C GLN A 13 4.47 14.76 -26.56
N ALA A 14 3.78 13.88 -25.83
CA ALA A 14 2.38 13.54 -26.12
C ALA A 14 1.43 14.74 -25.87
N TYR A 15 1.76 15.60 -24.91
CA TYR A 15 1.00 16.82 -24.64
C TYR A 15 1.25 17.92 -25.69
N MET A 16 2.47 18.01 -26.25
CA MET A 16 2.81 18.98 -27.30
C MET A 16 2.15 18.67 -28.65
N CYS A 17 1.99 17.39 -29.02
CA CYS A 17 1.31 17.01 -30.28
C CYS A 17 -0.22 17.27 -30.26
N ALA A 18 -0.85 17.35 -29.08
CA ALA A 18 -2.27 17.63 -28.95
C ALA A 18 -2.62 19.13 -29.12
N LEU A 19 -1.64 20.02 -28.99
CA LEU A 19 -1.82 21.47 -29.17
C LEU A 19 -1.64 21.95 -30.62
N GLU A 20 -0.98 21.17 -31.48
CA GLU A 20 -0.81 21.49 -32.91
C GLU A 20 -2.04 21.13 -33.77
N SER A 21 -3.05 20.46 -33.20
CA SER A 21 -4.22 19.97 -33.93
C SER A 21 -5.48 20.80 -33.67
N CYS A 22 -5.43 22.11 -33.94
CA CYS A 22 -6.62 22.96 -34.02
C CYS A 22 -6.73 23.60 -35.41
N SER A 23 -7.48 22.92 -36.27
CA SER A 23 -8.37 23.41 -37.34
C SER A 23 -8.00 24.71 -38.08
N GLN A 24 -7.47 24.55 -39.30
CA GLN A 24 -7.47 25.60 -40.33
C GLN A 24 -8.92 26.01 -40.69
N PRO A 25 -9.26 27.31 -40.75
CA PRO A 25 -10.48 27.77 -41.41
C PRO A 25 -10.31 27.72 -42.93
N ALA A 26 -11.19 26.99 -43.61
CA ALA A 26 -11.28 26.96 -45.06
C ALA A 26 -11.63 28.36 -45.63
N ALA A 27 -10.88 28.79 -46.64
CA ALA A 27 -11.11 30.00 -47.39
C ALA A 27 -12.41 29.89 -48.23
N SER A 28 -13.28 30.91 -48.17
CA SER A 28 -14.17 31.35 -49.27
C SER A 28 -14.97 32.59 -48.87
N ALA A 29 -14.53 33.78 -49.28
CA ALA A 29 -15.36 34.89 -49.80
C ALA A 29 -14.53 36.20 -49.87
N THR A 30 -14.57 36.85 -51.05
CA THR A 30 -14.00 38.18 -51.32
C THR A 30 -14.79 39.32 -50.64
N PRO A 31 -14.18 40.50 -50.39
CA PRO A 31 -14.68 41.51 -49.44
C PRO A 31 -15.48 42.65 -50.11
N PRO A 32 -16.37 43.38 -49.39
CA PRO A 32 -16.78 44.71 -49.82
C PRO A 32 -15.79 45.76 -49.30
N THR A 33 -15.42 46.64 -50.22
CA THR A 33 -14.49 47.77 -50.05
C THR A 33 -15.14 48.92 -49.28
N LEU A 34 -14.51 49.39 -48.20
CA LEU A 34 -14.74 50.75 -47.67
C LEU A 34 -13.40 51.39 -47.30
N LYS A 35 -13.20 52.61 -47.82
CA LYS A 35 -12.00 53.46 -47.72
C LYS A 35 -11.74 53.95 -46.28
N PRO A 36 -10.50 54.40 -45.98
CA PRO A 36 -10.01 54.53 -44.61
C PRO A 36 -10.44 55.84 -43.96
N ALA A 37 -10.80 55.77 -42.68
CA ALA A 37 -10.78 56.92 -41.78
C ALA A 37 -9.48 56.84 -40.97
N SER A 38 -8.65 57.83 -41.19
CA SER A 38 -7.38 58.11 -40.53
C SER A 38 -7.53 58.07 -39.01
N GLY A 39 -6.67 57.30 -38.34
CA GLY A 39 -6.55 57.27 -36.89
C GLY A 39 -5.41 56.36 -36.48
N GLU A 40 -4.32 56.95 -36.00
CA GLU A 40 -3.14 56.27 -35.49
C GLU A 40 -3.46 55.34 -34.30
N LEU A 41 -2.55 54.38 -34.09
CA LEU A 41 -2.44 53.37 -33.03
C LEU A 41 -3.18 52.05 -33.25
N ALA A 42 -2.53 51.13 -33.96
CA ALA A 42 -2.54 49.72 -33.58
C ALA A 42 -1.32 49.01 -34.20
N ASN A 43 -0.24 48.87 -33.44
CA ASN A 43 0.76 47.84 -33.72
C ASN A 43 0.08 46.46 -33.53
N PRO A 44 0.24 45.50 -34.45
CA PRO A 44 -0.22 44.15 -34.23
C PRO A 44 0.68 43.52 -33.16
N LEU A 45 0.12 43.21 -32.00
CA LEU A 45 0.77 42.38 -30.99
C LEU A 45 1.02 41.00 -31.62
N THR A 46 2.25 40.81 -32.09
CA THR A 46 2.85 39.49 -32.29
C THR A 46 2.66 38.69 -31.01
N SER A 47 1.90 37.60 -31.11
CA SER A 47 1.77 36.56 -30.07
C SER A 47 3.17 36.02 -29.76
N ARG A 48 3.80 36.59 -28.74
CA ARG A 48 5.06 36.08 -28.18
C ARG A 48 4.70 34.82 -27.39
N PRO A 49 5.41 33.69 -27.57
CA PRO A 49 5.18 32.51 -26.73
C PRO A 49 5.46 32.87 -25.26
N THR A 50 4.49 32.58 -24.40
CA THR A 50 4.58 32.81 -22.95
C THR A 50 5.75 31.99 -22.39
N THR A 51 6.70 32.66 -21.75
CA THR A 51 7.86 32.04 -21.09
C THR A 51 7.66 32.02 -19.58
N TYR A 52 8.52 31.31 -18.84
CA TYR A 52 8.48 31.29 -17.37
C TYR A 52 8.47 32.70 -16.75
N HIS A 53 9.25 33.63 -17.32
CA HIS A 53 9.32 35.00 -16.83
C HIS A 53 8.01 35.78 -17.00
N ASP A 54 7.10 35.31 -17.86
CA ASP A 54 5.80 35.92 -18.08
C ASP A 54 4.71 35.37 -17.12
N LEU A 55 5.00 34.30 -16.36
CA LEU A 55 4.03 33.67 -15.45
C LEU A 55 3.75 34.52 -14.21
N PRO A 56 2.49 34.90 -13.89
CA PRO A 56 2.14 35.63 -12.67
C PRO A 56 2.63 34.92 -11.38
N PRO A 57 2.96 35.66 -10.30
CA PRO A 57 3.47 35.07 -9.05
C PRO A 57 2.52 34.01 -8.47
N GLU A 58 1.21 34.16 -8.66
CA GLU A 58 0.19 33.22 -8.20
C GLU A 58 0.31 31.86 -8.89
N LEU A 59 0.64 31.83 -10.19
CA LEU A 59 0.90 30.58 -10.90
C LEU A 59 2.23 29.96 -10.48
N ILE A 60 3.26 30.77 -10.20
CA ILE A 60 4.53 30.28 -9.66
C ILE A 60 4.32 29.64 -8.28
N GLN A 61 3.49 30.26 -7.43
CA GLN A 61 3.10 29.71 -6.13
C GLN A 61 2.33 28.40 -6.29
N GLN A 62 1.34 28.34 -7.19
CA GLN A 62 0.59 27.11 -7.46
C GLN A 62 1.49 25.97 -7.95
N ILE A 63 2.44 26.26 -8.85
CA ILE A 63 3.44 25.28 -9.26
C ILE A 63 4.25 24.84 -8.04
N GLY A 64 4.67 25.81 -7.21
CA GLY A 64 5.40 25.62 -5.96
C GLY A 64 4.71 24.69 -4.95
N ASP A 65 3.39 24.73 -4.86
CA ASP A 65 2.60 23.87 -3.97
C ASP A 65 2.70 22.38 -4.35
N TYR A 66 3.02 22.08 -5.62
CA TYR A 66 3.27 20.73 -6.11
C TYR A 66 4.75 20.33 -6.14
N VAL A 67 5.67 21.24 -5.84
CA VAL A 67 7.11 20.93 -5.78
C VAL A 67 7.39 20.02 -4.58
N PRO A 68 8.04 18.86 -4.77
CA PRO A 68 8.47 18.00 -3.67
C PRO A 68 9.31 18.78 -2.67
N VAL A 69 9.11 18.56 -1.36
CA VAL A 69 9.79 19.35 -0.31
C VAL A 69 11.32 19.40 -0.50
N GLN A 70 11.92 18.32 -1.00
CA GLN A 70 13.36 18.21 -1.25
C GLN A 70 13.88 19.18 -2.32
N ASP A 71 13.02 19.57 -3.27
CA ASP A 71 13.38 20.43 -4.41
C ASP A 71 12.99 21.90 -4.18
N VAL A 72 12.37 22.22 -3.05
CA VAL A 72 11.88 23.57 -2.74
C VAL A 72 13.01 24.59 -2.72
N GLU A 73 14.18 24.23 -2.19
CA GLU A 73 15.35 25.11 -2.18
C GLU A 73 15.82 25.43 -3.60
N ASN A 74 16.03 24.40 -4.42
CA ASN A 74 16.43 24.53 -5.81
C ASN A 74 15.44 25.39 -6.61
N PHE A 75 14.14 25.10 -6.52
CA PHE A 75 13.12 25.85 -7.25
C PHE A 75 13.03 27.31 -6.77
N SER A 76 13.21 27.55 -5.47
CA SER A 76 13.13 28.91 -4.91
C SER A 76 14.29 29.83 -5.31
N THR A 77 15.40 29.28 -5.81
CA THR A 77 16.60 30.04 -6.18
C THR A 77 16.64 30.44 -7.66
N VAL A 78 15.63 30.04 -8.46
CA VAL A 78 15.54 30.33 -9.90
C VAL A 78 15.63 31.84 -10.18
N ASP A 79 14.82 32.64 -9.48
CA ASP A 79 14.92 34.10 -9.50
C ASP A 79 14.29 34.72 -8.24
N ARG A 80 14.43 36.04 -8.11
CA ARG A 80 13.90 36.79 -6.95
C ARG A 80 12.38 36.73 -6.84
N ARG A 81 11.64 36.67 -7.96
CA ARG A 81 10.18 36.62 -7.97
C ARG A 81 9.71 35.28 -7.41
N THR A 82 10.33 34.20 -7.87
CA THR A 82 10.06 32.83 -7.42
C THR A 82 10.42 32.65 -5.96
N TYR A 83 11.54 33.21 -5.52
CA TYR A 83 11.93 33.21 -4.11
C TYR A 83 10.84 33.81 -3.20
N HIS A 84 10.21 34.91 -3.62
CA HIS A 84 9.13 35.55 -2.89
C HIS A 84 7.80 34.79 -3.01
N ALA A 85 7.44 34.32 -4.22
CA ALA A 85 6.23 33.51 -4.44
C ALA A 85 6.24 32.20 -3.64
N MET A 86 7.43 31.63 -3.40
CA MET A 86 7.64 30.39 -2.65
C MET A 86 7.73 30.56 -1.14
N GLN A 87 7.46 31.75 -0.58
CA GLN A 87 7.70 32.06 0.84
C GLN A 87 7.08 31.01 1.79
N THR A 88 5.80 30.69 1.60
CA THR A 88 5.09 29.72 2.43
C THR A 88 5.67 28.31 2.30
N ARG A 89 5.97 27.88 1.07
CA ARG A 89 6.55 26.55 0.81
C ARG A 89 7.95 26.41 1.40
N ARG A 90 8.76 27.46 1.34
CA ARG A 90 10.09 27.51 1.96
C ARG A 90 10.03 27.47 3.49
N LEU A 91 8.99 28.06 4.08
CA LEU A 91 8.76 27.94 5.51
C LEU A 91 8.52 26.47 5.89
N VAL A 92 7.68 25.75 5.14
CA VAL A 92 7.47 24.29 5.31
C VAL A 92 8.79 23.52 5.16
N TYR A 93 9.58 23.81 4.13
CA TYR A 93 10.91 23.21 3.93
C TYR A 93 11.82 23.42 5.14
N SER A 94 11.85 24.61 5.72
CA SER A 94 12.70 24.89 6.90
C SER A 94 12.31 24.03 8.12
N TYR A 95 11.01 23.81 8.36
CA TYR A 95 10.54 22.92 9.41
C TYR A 95 10.83 21.45 9.08
N TRP A 96 10.66 21.05 7.82
CA TRP A 96 11.02 19.70 7.36
C TRP A 96 12.52 19.41 7.54
N GLN A 97 13.40 20.36 7.22
CA GLN A 97 14.84 20.23 7.41
C GLN A 97 15.20 20.10 8.90
N ARG A 98 14.62 20.96 9.76
CA ARG A 98 14.84 20.90 11.21
C ARG A 98 14.27 19.62 11.82
N ALA A 99 13.12 19.13 11.32
CA ALA A 99 12.54 17.87 11.71
C ALA A 99 13.50 16.70 11.45
N ASN A 100 14.15 16.67 10.28
CA ASN A 100 15.17 15.66 9.94
C ASN A 100 16.41 15.70 10.86
N GLN A 101 16.64 16.82 11.54
CA GLN A 101 17.76 17.01 12.47
C GLN A 101 17.35 16.86 13.94
N ALA A 102 16.08 16.53 14.24
CA ALA A 102 15.64 16.32 15.60
C ALA A 102 16.36 15.12 16.24
N VAL A 103 16.88 15.33 17.45
CA VAL A 103 17.65 14.34 18.23
C VAL A 103 17.15 14.16 19.67
N SER A 104 16.14 14.93 20.08
CA SER A 104 15.53 14.82 21.42
C SER A 104 14.04 15.13 21.39
N LEU A 105 13.29 14.65 22.39
CA LEU A 105 11.90 15.01 22.64
C LEU A 105 11.71 16.51 22.83
N ALA A 106 12.67 17.20 23.45
CA ALA A 106 12.62 18.65 23.60
C ALA A 106 12.61 19.35 22.23
N SER A 107 13.49 18.94 21.32
CA SER A 107 13.53 19.46 19.94
C SER A 107 12.24 19.13 19.18
N VAL A 108 11.69 17.93 19.34
CA VAL A 108 10.39 17.55 18.75
C VAL A 108 9.28 18.47 19.27
N ASN A 109 9.16 18.65 20.59
CA ASN A 109 8.13 19.49 21.18
C ASN A 109 8.25 20.95 20.76
N GLN A 110 9.49 21.48 20.71
CA GLN A 110 9.74 22.82 20.22
C GLN A 110 9.25 22.98 18.78
N LEU A 111 9.60 22.05 17.89
CA LEU A 111 9.16 22.09 16.49
C LEU A 111 7.65 22.00 16.35
N LEU A 112 6.99 21.11 17.09
CA LEU A 112 5.53 20.99 17.07
C LEU A 112 4.85 22.29 17.51
N ASN A 113 5.32 22.90 18.60
CA ASN A 113 4.75 24.15 19.11
C ASN A 113 4.99 25.32 18.15
N GLU A 114 6.19 25.42 17.56
CA GLU A 114 6.50 26.47 16.59
C GLU A 114 5.67 26.32 15.31
N MET A 115 5.51 25.09 14.81
CA MET A 115 4.65 24.80 13.66
C MET A 115 3.21 25.20 13.94
N ASP A 116 2.64 24.82 15.09
CA ASP A 116 1.27 25.16 15.50
C ASP A 116 1.03 26.68 15.58
N GLY A 117 2.05 27.47 15.89
CA GLY A 117 1.96 28.94 15.96
C GLY A 117 2.25 29.67 14.64
N THR A 118 2.87 28.99 13.67
CA THR A 118 3.42 29.66 12.46
C THR A 118 2.76 29.17 11.16
N LEU A 119 2.44 27.89 11.07
CA LEU A 119 1.81 27.30 9.88
C LEU A 119 0.29 27.50 9.98
N ALA A 120 -0.27 28.22 9.03
CA ALA A 120 -1.69 28.60 9.06
C ALA A 120 -2.62 27.48 8.56
N ASP A 121 -2.14 26.64 7.65
CA ASP A 121 -2.90 25.53 7.06
C ASP A 121 -2.44 24.18 7.64
N PRO A 122 -3.33 23.36 8.21
CA PRO A 122 -3.00 22.01 8.69
C PRO A 122 -2.25 21.14 7.67
N VAL A 123 -2.46 21.31 6.36
CA VAL A 123 -1.77 20.53 5.31
C VAL A 123 -0.26 20.81 5.32
N GLN A 124 0.16 22.01 5.71
CA GLN A 124 1.57 22.39 5.79
C GLN A 124 2.35 21.61 6.86
N HIS A 125 1.65 21.00 7.82
CA HIS A 125 2.26 20.18 8.86
C HIS A 125 2.62 18.77 8.38
N VAL A 126 2.08 18.32 7.23
CA VAL A 126 2.18 16.92 6.79
C VAL A 126 3.63 16.47 6.61
N GLU A 127 4.42 17.22 5.84
CA GLU A 127 5.80 16.82 5.52
C GLU A 127 6.74 16.96 6.73
N PRO A 128 6.70 18.06 7.52
CA PRO A 128 7.47 18.13 8.75
C PRO A 128 7.12 17.03 9.75
N LEU A 129 5.83 16.70 9.92
CA LEU A 129 5.43 15.59 10.80
C LEU A 129 5.88 14.23 10.28
N ASP A 130 5.83 13.98 8.97
CA ASP A 130 6.36 12.72 8.42
C ASP A 130 7.87 12.61 8.61
N ALA A 131 8.63 13.71 8.45
CA ALA A 131 10.05 13.74 8.77
C ALA A 131 10.32 13.45 10.26
N LEU A 132 9.56 14.07 11.18
CA LEU A 132 9.67 13.76 12.61
C LEU A 132 9.34 12.30 12.93
N ARG A 133 8.32 11.73 12.26
CA ARG A 133 7.98 10.31 12.38
C ARG A 133 9.16 9.43 11.96
N GLN A 134 9.79 9.72 10.83
CA GLN A 134 10.96 8.95 10.36
C GLN A 134 12.14 9.05 11.35
N ARG A 135 12.27 10.16 12.07
CA ARG A 135 13.29 10.39 13.10
C ARG A 135 13.00 9.76 14.46
N LEU A 136 11.78 9.27 14.70
CA LEU A 136 11.37 8.72 15.99
C LEU A 136 12.33 7.65 16.54
N GLN A 137 12.81 6.75 15.68
CA GLN A 137 13.73 5.66 16.08
C GLN A 137 15.14 6.14 16.45
N ALA A 138 15.52 7.33 15.99
CA ALA A 138 16.82 7.91 16.27
C ALA A 138 16.84 8.73 17.56
N LEU A 139 15.69 8.92 18.21
CA LEU A 139 15.61 9.53 19.53
C LEU A 139 16.08 8.55 20.61
N PRO A 140 16.55 9.05 21.77
CA PRO A 140 16.85 8.22 22.93
C PRO A 140 15.65 7.32 23.29
N GLU A 141 15.89 6.04 23.57
CA GLU A 141 14.81 5.06 23.84
C GLU A 141 13.81 5.54 24.90
N ALA A 142 14.30 6.17 25.97
CA ALA A 142 13.45 6.70 27.05
C ALA A 142 12.44 7.77 26.58
N GLU A 143 12.70 8.42 25.46
CA GLU A 143 11.91 9.53 24.91
C GLU A 143 10.95 9.09 23.79
N GLN A 144 11.20 7.93 23.17
CA GLN A 144 10.49 7.52 21.95
C GLN A 144 8.97 7.39 22.16
N GLY A 145 8.53 6.82 23.29
CA GLY A 145 7.11 6.63 23.58
C GLY A 145 6.35 7.94 23.76
N GLU A 146 6.94 8.93 24.42
CA GLU A 146 6.31 10.25 24.56
C GLU A 146 6.36 11.03 23.24
N ALA A 147 7.48 10.98 22.51
CA ALA A 147 7.58 11.57 21.18
C ALA A 147 6.52 10.98 20.23
N PHE A 148 6.29 9.66 20.29
CA PHE A 148 5.22 9.00 19.55
C PHE A 148 3.87 9.63 19.86
N LYS A 149 3.49 9.72 21.14
CA LYS A 149 2.18 10.24 21.55
C LYS A 149 1.96 11.67 21.06
N ARG A 150 3.00 12.50 21.14
CA ARG A 150 2.99 13.89 20.64
C ARG A 150 2.76 13.96 19.14
N LEU A 151 3.52 13.18 18.36
CA LEU A 151 3.36 13.12 16.90
C LEU A 151 1.99 12.57 16.51
N PHE A 152 1.52 11.53 17.21
CA PHE A 152 0.23 10.90 16.94
C PHE A 152 -0.94 11.87 17.21
N ALA A 153 -0.87 12.64 18.29
CA ALA A 153 -1.84 13.69 18.62
C ALA A 153 -1.76 14.90 17.67
N ALA A 154 -0.56 15.29 17.23
CA ALA A 154 -0.39 16.33 16.21
C ALA A 154 -1.03 15.89 14.88
N ALA A 155 -0.78 14.65 14.46
CA ALA A 155 -1.39 14.10 13.24
C ALA A 155 -2.92 14.02 13.30
N GLN A 156 -3.52 13.81 14.49
CA GLN A 156 -4.99 13.82 14.65
C GLN A 156 -5.62 15.16 14.22
N ARG A 157 -4.87 16.26 14.30
CA ARG A 157 -5.34 17.62 14.01
C ARG A 157 -5.28 17.98 12.52
N ILE A 158 -4.77 17.09 11.66
CA ILE A 158 -4.64 17.31 10.22
C ILE A 158 -5.73 16.54 9.46
N PRO A 159 -6.72 17.23 8.86
CA PRO A 159 -7.76 16.58 8.07
C PRO A 159 -7.19 15.77 6.90
N LYS A 160 -7.72 14.56 6.67
CA LYS A 160 -7.37 13.60 5.59
C LYS A 160 -5.93 13.07 5.59
N HIS A 161 -4.91 13.92 5.68
CA HIS A 161 -3.50 13.54 5.59
C HIS A 161 -2.93 13.01 6.91
N GLY A 162 -3.43 13.51 8.05
CA GLY A 162 -3.00 13.06 9.38
C GLY A 162 -3.26 11.57 9.64
N LEU A 163 -4.28 11.01 9.00
CA LEU A 163 -4.59 9.58 9.04
C LEU A 163 -3.42 8.71 8.59
N GLN A 164 -2.79 9.05 7.46
CA GLN A 164 -1.71 8.23 6.90
C GLN A 164 -0.49 8.24 7.81
N ILE A 165 -0.19 9.40 8.42
CA ILE A 165 0.86 9.54 9.43
C ILE A 165 0.55 8.67 10.64
N GLN A 166 -0.69 8.68 11.14
CA GLN A 166 -1.09 7.82 12.27
C GLN A 166 -1.00 6.33 11.95
N LYS A 167 -1.45 5.91 10.76
CA LYS A 167 -1.31 4.51 10.31
C LYS A 167 0.17 4.12 10.24
N ALA A 168 1.01 4.98 9.69
CA ALA A 168 2.45 4.76 9.62
C ALA A 168 3.08 4.69 11.02
N LEU A 169 2.67 5.55 11.94
CA LEU A 169 3.08 5.51 13.35
C LEU A 169 2.69 4.18 14.01
N MET A 170 1.46 3.70 13.87
CA MET A 170 1.04 2.41 14.45
C MET A 170 1.91 1.24 13.98
N LEU A 171 2.36 1.25 12.72
CA LEU A 171 3.28 0.24 12.19
C LEU A 171 4.70 0.33 12.80
N MET A 172 5.00 1.39 13.56
CA MET A 172 6.26 1.57 14.26
C MET A 172 6.29 0.97 15.68
N PHE A 173 5.19 0.42 16.20
CA PHE A 173 5.17 -0.17 17.55
C PHE A 173 6.30 -1.18 17.77
N ARG A 174 6.62 -2.00 16.75
CA ARG A 174 7.74 -2.95 16.79
C ARG A 174 9.12 -2.37 17.06
N TYR A 175 9.31 -1.08 16.77
CA TYR A 175 10.59 -0.39 16.94
C TYR A 175 10.67 0.39 18.25
N LEU A 176 9.55 0.53 18.96
CA LEU A 176 9.55 1.15 20.29
C LEU A 176 10.10 0.17 21.34
N PRO A 177 10.70 0.69 22.43
CA PRO A 177 11.12 -0.12 23.56
C PRO A 177 9.95 -0.92 24.13
N TRP A 178 10.22 -2.17 24.47
CA TRP A 178 9.19 -3.12 24.91
C TRP A 178 8.32 -2.58 26.06
N SER A 179 8.95 -1.91 27.03
CA SER A 179 8.29 -1.33 28.21
C SER A 179 7.27 -0.24 27.88
N GLN A 180 7.37 0.40 26.71
CA GLN A 180 6.52 1.53 26.32
C GLN A 180 5.39 1.13 25.37
N ARG A 181 5.49 -0.03 24.70
CA ARG A 181 4.54 -0.44 23.64
C ARG A 181 3.09 -0.47 24.12
N LEU A 182 2.88 -0.99 25.34
CA LEU A 182 1.55 -1.14 25.92
C LEU A 182 0.86 0.21 26.12
N GLU A 183 1.55 1.11 26.80
CA GLU A 183 1.05 2.45 27.08
C GLU A 183 0.79 3.24 25.79
N VAL A 184 1.69 3.13 24.81
CA VAL A 184 1.56 3.81 23.52
C VAL A 184 0.40 3.24 22.70
N PHE A 185 0.19 1.92 22.73
CA PHE A 185 -0.95 1.29 22.08
C PHE A 185 -2.27 1.74 22.71
N ASP A 186 -2.36 1.74 24.05
CA ASP A 186 -3.57 2.15 24.76
C ASP A 186 -3.90 3.62 24.50
N PHE A 187 -2.87 4.47 24.44
CA PHE A 187 -3.00 5.86 24.01
C PHE A 187 -3.57 5.97 22.59
N ALA A 188 -2.98 5.25 21.62
CA ALA A 188 -3.44 5.26 20.24
C ALA A 188 -4.89 4.73 20.13
N HIS A 189 -5.22 3.67 20.86
CA HIS A 189 -6.57 3.12 20.95
C HIS A 189 -7.57 4.15 21.48
N ALA A 190 -7.25 4.83 22.58
CA ALA A 190 -8.12 5.84 23.17
C ALA A 190 -8.38 7.02 22.22
N LEU A 191 -7.36 7.51 21.52
CA LEU A 191 -7.52 8.62 20.57
C LEU A 191 -8.29 8.20 19.32
N VAL A 192 -8.05 6.98 18.84
CA VAL A 192 -8.78 6.39 17.71
C VAL A 192 -10.25 6.15 18.05
N ALA A 193 -10.56 5.76 19.28
CA ALA A 193 -11.93 5.53 19.74
C ALA A 193 -12.81 6.80 19.71
N GLN A 194 -12.19 8.00 19.75
CA GLN A 194 -12.88 9.30 19.66
C GLN A 194 -13.28 9.67 18.22
N ARG A 195 -12.92 8.87 17.23
CA ARG A 195 -13.24 9.14 15.82
C ARG A 195 -14.68 8.80 15.51
N GLU A 196 -15.32 9.67 14.73
CA GLU A 196 -16.66 9.43 14.20
C GLU A 196 -16.67 8.24 13.23
N PRO A 197 -17.76 7.45 13.16
CA PRO A 197 -17.87 6.29 12.28
C PRO A 197 -17.64 6.59 10.77
N GLU A 198 -17.87 7.83 10.38
CA GLU A 198 -17.74 8.34 9.01
C GLU A 198 -16.28 8.67 8.62
N GLN A 199 -15.37 8.72 9.60
CA GLN A 199 -13.95 8.98 9.36
C GLN A 199 -13.23 7.71 8.86
N ASP A 200 -12.16 7.92 8.09
CA ASP A 200 -11.39 6.83 7.48
C ASP A 200 -10.88 5.78 8.49
N ASN A 201 -10.85 4.53 8.04
CA ASN A 201 -10.60 3.37 8.90
C ASN A 201 -9.14 3.29 9.40
N VAL A 202 -8.95 3.43 10.71
CA VAL A 202 -7.65 3.26 11.41
C VAL A 202 -7.53 1.93 12.15
N TRP A 203 -8.67 1.28 12.44
CA TRP A 203 -8.71 0.08 13.28
C TRP A 203 -7.85 -1.08 12.77
N PRO A 204 -7.77 -1.37 11.45
CA PRO A 204 -6.87 -2.40 10.94
C PRO A 204 -5.40 -2.14 11.23
N ALA A 205 -4.95 -0.88 11.13
CA ALA A 205 -3.56 -0.53 11.41
C ALA A 205 -3.24 -0.67 12.91
N LEU A 206 -4.16 -0.24 13.78
CA LEU A 206 -4.04 -0.44 15.22
C LEU A 206 -4.01 -1.94 15.56
N ALA A 207 -4.90 -2.73 14.99
CA ALA A 207 -4.98 -4.18 15.21
C ALA A 207 -3.70 -4.91 14.76
N ILE A 208 -3.09 -4.53 13.63
CA ILE A 208 -1.79 -5.09 13.19
C ILE A 208 -0.72 -4.86 14.25
N GLY A 209 -0.76 -3.72 14.94
CA GLY A 209 0.14 -3.40 16.05
C GLY A 209 0.13 -4.42 17.20
N LEU A 210 -0.94 -5.21 17.34
CA LEU A 210 -1.00 -6.28 18.35
C LEU A 210 0.03 -7.40 18.14
N ILE A 211 0.53 -7.58 16.91
CA ILE A 211 1.55 -8.61 16.59
C ILE A 211 2.85 -8.38 17.39
N ASP A 212 3.12 -7.14 17.77
CA ASP A 212 4.38 -6.74 18.42
C ASP A 212 4.36 -6.91 19.95
N PHE A 213 3.27 -7.44 20.50
CA PHE A 213 3.12 -7.80 21.92
C PHE A 213 3.45 -9.27 22.18
N ASN A 214 3.57 -9.65 23.46
CA ASN A 214 3.87 -11.03 23.80
C ASN A 214 2.68 -11.91 23.45
N ILE A 215 2.95 -12.95 22.68
CA ILE A 215 1.94 -13.83 22.10
C ILE A 215 1.15 -14.51 23.23
N GLY A 216 -0.16 -14.27 23.24
CA GLY A 216 -1.06 -14.86 24.22
C GLY A 216 -0.91 -14.35 25.65
N SER A 217 -0.24 -13.20 25.86
CA SER A 217 -0.27 -12.55 27.18
C SER A 217 -1.67 -12.01 27.49
N PRO A 218 -2.04 -11.86 28.77
CA PRO A 218 -3.33 -11.26 29.15
C PRO A 218 -3.56 -9.90 28.47
N GLU A 219 -2.51 -9.09 28.36
CA GLU A 219 -2.56 -7.77 27.73
C GLU A 219 -2.95 -7.85 26.25
N PHE A 220 -2.37 -8.81 25.51
CA PHE A 220 -2.73 -9.07 24.11
C PHE A 220 -4.19 -9.48 24.00
N ILE A 221 -4.62 -10.42 24.85
CA ILE A 221 -5.96 -10.99 24.79
C ILE A 221 -7.02 -9.92 25.10
N GLU A 222 -6.83 -9.12 26.14
CA GLU A 222 -7.73 -8.01 26.49
C GLU A 222 -7.93 -7.03 25.32
N ARG A 223 -6.82 -6.62 24.67
CA ARG A 223 -6.88 -5.65 23.56
C ARG A 223 -7.46 -6.26 22.29
N TYR A 224 -7.17 -7.53 22.04
CA TYR A 224 -7.82 -8.27 20.97
C TYR A 224 -9.34 -8.35 21.18
N GLN A 225 -9.80 -8.63 22.40
CA GLN A 225 -11.22 -8.63 22.74
C GLN A 225 -11.86 -7.23 22.65
N ALA A 226 -11.13 -6.17 23.06
CA ALA A 226 -11.59 -4.80 22.88
C ALA A 226 -11.83 -4.44 21.41
N LEU A 227 -10.93 -4.88 20.51
CA LEU A 227 -11.10 -4.70 19.06
C LEU A 227 -12.26 -5.54 18.50
N LEU A 228 -12.47 -6.76 18.99
CA LEU A 228 -13.67 -7.55 18.63
C LEU A 228 -14.96 -6.84 19.04
N ALA A 229 -15.01 -6.32 20.27
CA ALA A 229 -16.17 -5.60 20.80
C ALA A 229 -16.46 -4.31 20.03
N ARG A 230 -15.46 -3.76 19.30
CA ARG A 230 -15.65 -2.58 18.45
C ARG A 230 -16.42 -2.89 17.16
N LEU A 231 -16.37 -4.11 16.63
CA LEU A 231 -16.95 -4.47 15.33
C LEU A 231 -18.39 -3.99 15.10
N PRO A 232 -19.34 -4.17 16.04
CA PRO A 232 -20.73 -3.78 15.83
C PRO A 232 -20.95 -2.27 15.64
N SER A 233 -20.00 -1.43 16.10
CA SER A 233 -20.08 0.03 16.00
C SER A 233 -19.48 0.59 14.70
N LEU A 234 -18.85 -0.25 13.88
CA LEU A 234 -18.19 0.15 12.64
C LEU A 234 -19.14 0.04 11.44
N ASN A 235 -18.88 0.83 10.40
CA ASN A 235 -19.59 0.65 9.14
C ASN A 235 -19.14 -0.64 8.42
N VAL A 236 -19.92 -1.09 7.42
CA VAL A 236 -19.68 -2.37 6.72
C VAL A 236 -18.27 -2.50 6.14
N SER A 237 -17.77 -1.43 5.51
CA SER A 237 -16.43 -1.44 4.91
C SER A 237 -15.34 -1.56 5.99
N GLN A 238 -15.51 -0.83 7.09
CA GLN A 238 -14.59 -0.88 8.23
C GLN A 238 -14.60 -2.25 8.92
N GLN A 239 -15.78 -2.85 9.09
CA GLN A 239 -15.93 -4.21 9.63
C GLN A 239 -15.18 -5.23 8.77
N ALA A 240 -15.38 -5.20 7.45
CA ALA A 240 -14.74 -6.14 6.52
C ALA A 240 -13.21 -6.09 6.61
N GLU A 241 -12.63 -4.90 6.72
CA GLU A 241 -11.19 -4.73 6.88
C GLU A 241 -10.69 -5.21 8.24
N LEU A 242 -11.38 -4.86 9.33
CA LEU A 242 -10.96 -5.23 10.69
C LEU A 242 -11.09 -6.74 10.92
N ILE A 243 -12.19 -7.37 10.49
CA ILE A 243 -12.38 -8.83 10.57
C ILE A 243 -11.19 -9.55 9.94
N SER A 244 -10.80 -9.13 8.74
CA SER A 244 -9.68 -9.74 8.01
C SER A 244 -8.35 -9.69 8.78
N VAL A 245 -8.11 -8.62 9.54
CA VAL A 245 -6.92 -8.49 10.39
C VAL A 245 -7.03 -9.34 11.64
N LEU A 246 -8.17 -9.27 12.34
CA LEU A 246 -8.41 -10.05 13.56
C LEU A 246 -8.30 -11.56 13.31
N VAL A 247 -8.79 -12.03 12.16
CA VAL A 247 -8.61 -13.43 11.71
C VAL A 247 -7.14 -13.81 11.57
N GLY A 248 -6.29 -12.91 11.08
CA GLY A 248 -4.84 -13.15 10.99
C GLY A 248 -4.16 -13.22 12.37
N LEU A 249 -4.74 -12.55 13.37
CA LEU A 249 -4.23 -12.54 14.74
C LEU A 249 -4.61 -13.79 15.56
N LEU A 250 -5.53 -14.63 15.08
CA LEU A 250 -5.94 -15.86 15.78
C LEU A 250 -4.77 -16.80 16.09
N GLY A 251 -3.75 -16.81 15.22
CA GLY A 251 -2.52 -17.57 15.43
C GLY A 251 -1.76 -17.17 16.69
N HIS A 252 -1.91 -15.93 17.13
CA HIS A 252 -1.22 -15.33 18.28
C HIS A 252 -1.95 -15.49 19.62
N LEU A 253 -3.13 -16.11 19.62
CA LEU A 253 -3.83 -16.43 20.86
C LEU A 253 -3.20 -17.64 21.55
N HIS A 254 -3.19 -17.67 22.87
CA HIS A 254 -2.86 -18.89 23.61
C HIS A 254 -4.04 -19.87 23.61
N SER A 255 -3.74 -21.15 23.77
CA SER A 255 -4.77 -22.17 24.06
C SER A 255 -4.89 -22.33 25.57
N ASP A 256 -5.40 -21.30 26.26
CA ASP A 256 -5.63 -21.35 27.70
C ASP A 256 -7.13 -21.44 28.02
N ARG A 257 -7.49 -22.07 29.15
CA ARG A 257 -8.85 -22.35 29.62
C ARG A 257 -9.62 -21.10 30.05
N ALA A 258 -8.94 -20.01 30.39
CA ALA A 258 -9.56 -18.79 30.89
C ALA A 258 -10.19 -17.90 29.79
N HIS A 259 -9.90 -18.18 28.52
CA HIS A 259 -10.34 -17.37 27.39
C HIS A 259 -11.09 -18.19 26.34
N PRO A 260 -11.96 -17.56 25.50
CA PRO A 260 -12.65 -18.29 24.44
C PRO A 260 -11.62 -19.01 23.57
N SER A 261 -11.85 -20.30 23.32
CA SER A 261 -10.94 -21.12 22.52
C SER A 261 -10.73 -20.51 21.13
N LYS A 262 -9.59 -20.79 20.49
CA LYS A 262 -9.34 -20.36 19.10
C LYS A 262 -10.49 -20.72 18.17
N SER A 263 -11.09 -21.91 18.36
CA SER A 263 -12.27 -22.35 17.62
C SER A 263 -13.50 -21.46 17.86
N ALA A 264 -13.75 -21.05 19.10
CA ALA A 264 -14.86 -20.14 19.41
C ALA A 264 -14.65 -18.76 18.77
N GLN A 265 -13.43 -18.22 18.81
CA GLN A 265 -13.11 -16.93 18.20
C GLN A 265 -13.15 -17.00 16.67
N TYR A 266 -12.68 -18.10 16.08
CA TYR A 266 -12.80 -18.36 14.66
C TYR A 266 -14.27 -18.44 14.23
N ALA A 267 -15.11 -19.17 14.98
CA ALA A 267 -16.54 -19.27 14.71
C ALA A 267 -17.24 -17.91 14.80
N PHE A 268 -16.94 -17.13 15.83
CA PHE A 268 -17.45 -15.75 15.96
C PHE A 268 -17.07 -14.90 14.74
N LEU A 269 -15.81 -14.92 14.31
CA LEU A 269 -15.37 -14.16 13.14
C LEU A 269 -16.00 -14.67 11.82
N CYS A 270 -16.27 -15.98 11.71
CA CYS A 270 -17.06 -16.53 10.60
C CYS A 270 -18.47 -15.94 10.58
N GLU A 271 -19.15 -15.91 11.72
CA GLU A 271 -20.49 -15.33 11.83
C GLU A 271 -20.48 -13.84 11.47
N GLN A 272 -19.48 -13.07 11.93
CA GLN A 272 -19.36 -11.66 11.56
C GLN A 272 -19.10 -11.49 10.05
N ALA A 273 -18.24 -12.33 9.45
CA ALA A 273 -17.99 -12.28 8.01
C ALA A 273 -19.25 -12.57 7.20
N LEU A 274 -20.07 -13.55 7.63
CA LEU A 274 -21.33 -13.91 6.97
C LEU A 274 -22.41 -12.82 7.06
N ARG A 275 -22.35 -11.96 8.08
CA ARG A 275 -23.26 -10.81 8.23
C ARG A 275 -22.94 -9.66 7.29
N LEU A 276 -21.72 -9.61 6.72
CA LEU A 276 -21.36 -8.60 5.73
C LEU A 276 -22.16 -8.83 4.43
N PRO A 277 -22.51 -7.78 3.68
CA PRO A 277 -23.02 -7.93 2.32
C PRO A 277 -22.01 -8.67 1.43
N PRO A 278 -22.45 -9.50 0.46
CA PRO A 278 -21.54 -10.26 -0.40
C PRO A 278 -20.44 -9.44 -1.07
N SER A 279 -20.73 -8.17 -1.39
CA SER A 279 -19.79 -7.20 -1.98
C SER A 279 -18.62 -6.79 -1.06
N TYR A 280 -18.59 -7.21 0.21
CA TYR A 280 -17.55 -6.92 1.18
C TYR A 280 -16.91 -8.18 1.81
N GLN A 281 -17.38 -9.37 1.44
CA GLN A 281 -16.98 -10.61 2.12
C GLN A 281 -15.61 -11.15 1.69
N GLY A 282 -15.13 -10.84 0.48
CA GLY A 282 -13.99 -11.52 -0.15
C GLY A 282 -12.72 -11.52 0.69
N LYS A 283 -12.37 -10.39 1.32
CA LYS A 283 -11.18 -10.28 2.16
C LYS A 283 -11.31 -11.10 3.45
N ALA A 284 -12.48 -11.07 4.09
CA ALA A 284 -12.75 -11.82 5.31
C ALA A 284 -12.77 -13.32 5.05
N VAL A 285 -13.44 -13.78 3.99
CA VAL A 285 -13.52 -15.19 3.59
C VAL A 285 -12.13 -15.75 3.25
N GLY A 286 -11.35 -15.02 2.43
CA GLY A 286 -9.97 -15.43 2.13
C GLY A 286 -9.09 -15.48 3.39
N SER A 287 -9.29 -14.54 4.33
CA SER A 287 -8.57 -14.55 5.61
C SER A 287 -8.93 -15.75 6.47
N LEU A 288 -10.23 -16.07 6.58
CA LEU A 288 -10.72 -17.21 7.35
C LEU A 288 -10.15 -18.51 6.80
N ALA A 289 -10.18 -18.67 5.47
CA ALA A 289 -9.59 -19.83 4.82
C ALA A 289 -8.10 -20.01 5.17
N ASP A 290 -7.27 -18.96 5.04
CA ASP A 290 -5.84 -19.07 5.34
C ASP A 290 -5.54 -19.24 6.83
N SER A 291 -6.46 -18.86 7.73
CA SER A 291 -6.33 -19.08 9.17
C SER A 291 -6.87 -20.41 9.67
N ILE A 292 -7.37 -21.31 8.81
CA ILE A 292 -7.93 -22.62 9.24
C ILE A 292 -6.93 -23.47 10.05
N TRP A 293 -5.63 -23.28 9.81
CA TRP A 293 -4.59 -24.00 10.56
C TRP A 293 -4.64 -23.79 12.07
N VAL A 294 -5.32 -22.72 12.56
CA VAL A 294 -5.50 -22.45 13.99
C VAL A 294 -6.47 -23.43 14.67
N LEU A 295 -7.26 -24.18 13.88
CA LEU A 295 -8.25 -25.13 14.36
C LEU A 295 -7.67 -26.54 14.53
N PRO A 296 -8.33 -27.43 15.31
CA PRO A 296 -7.94 -28.84 15.38
C PRO A 296 -7.87 -29.50 14.01
N LYS A 297 -6.86 -30.35 13.79
CA LYS A 297 -6.58 -30.98 12.48
C LYS A 297 -7.79 -31.72 11.89
N THR A 298 -8.63 -32.31 12.74
CA THR A 298 -9.87 -33.00 12.34
C THR A 298 -10.93 -32.07 11.77
N GLU A 299 -10.94 -30.79 12.16
CA GLU A 299 -11.90 -29.80 11.68
C GLU A 299 -11.44 -29.08 10.39
N GLN A 300 -10.12 -29.05 10.13
CA GLN A 300 -9.55 -28.23 9.06
C GLN A 300 -10.12 -28.52 7.67
N PRO A 301 -10.26 -29.78 7.21
CA PRO A 301 -10.82 -30.05 5.88
C PRO A 301 -12.26 -29.56 5.70
N VAL A 302 -13.10 -29.78 6.72
CA VAL A 302 -14.51 -29.39 6.71
C VAL A 302 -14.64 -27.86 6.70
N ARG A 303 -13.86 -27.17 7.54
CA ARG A 303 -13.86 -25.70 7.59
C ARG A 303 -13.30 -25.08 6.32
N TYR A 304 -12.35 -25.74 5.69
CA TYR A 304 -11.82 -25.31 4.39
C TYR A 304 -12.87 -25.43 3.29
N ALA A 305 -13.55 -26.58 3.20
CA ALA A 305 -14.63 -26.77 2.25
C ALA A 305 -15.72 -25.68 2.41
N GLN A 306 -16.11 -25.36 3.66
CA GLN A 306 -17.06 -24.28 3.94
C GLN A 306 -16.58 -22.92 3.40
N MET A 307 -15.32 -22.53 3.66
CA MET A 307 -14.79 -21.25 3.19
C MET A 307 -14.57 -21.22 1.68
N ARG A 308 -14.16 -22.34 1.09
CA ARG A 308 -14.07 -22.51 -0.37
C ARG A 308 -15.44 -22.29 -1.00
N ASP A 309 -16.45 -23.03 -0.57
CA ASP A 309 -17.80 -22.98 -1.15
C ASP A 309 -18.41 -21.57 -1.02
N LEU A 310 -18.22 -20.94 0.15
CA LEU A 310 -18.58 -19.54 0.35
C LEU A 310 -17.84 -18.62 -0.64
N ALA A 311 -16.53 -18.76 -0.81
CA ALA A 311 -15.76 -17.95 -1.74
C ALA A 311 -16.21 -18.13 -3.20
N LEU A 312 -16.54 -19.35 -3.64
CA LEU A 312 -17.03 -19.61 -4.99
C LEU A 312 -18.41 -18.96 -5.22
N SER A 313 -19.22 -18.79 -4.16
CA SER A 313 -20.52 -18.13 -4.25
C SER A 313 -20.45 -16.59 -4.31
N LEU A 314 -19.26 -15.99 -4.06
CA LEU A 314 -19.10 -14.54 -4.07
C LEU A 314 -19.17 -13.96 -5.48
N PRO A 315 -19.56 -12.67 -5.63
CA PRO A 315 -19.38 -11.91 -6.86
C PRO A 315 -17.93 -11.93 -7.34
N ASP A 316 -17.70 -11.75 -8.64
CA ASP A 316 -16.37 -11.90 -9.26
C ASP A 316 -15.32 -10.96 -8.65
N GLU A 317 -15.70 -9.73 -8.29
CA GLU A 317 -14.84 -8.77 -7.59
C GLU A 317 -14.39 -9.26 -6.20
N GLN A 318 -15.22 -10.06 -5.52
CA GLN A 318 -14.93 -10.56 -4.18
C GLN A 318 -14.29 -11.95 -4.22
N TRP A 319 -14.62 -12.74 -5.25
CA TRP A 319 -13.94 -13.99 -5.58
C TRP A 319 -12.45 -13.78 -5.77
N GLY A 320 -12.03 -12.86 -6.64
CA GLY A 320 -10.59 -12.65 -6.89
C GLY A 320 -9.82 -12.17 -5.65
N ILE A 321 -10.48 -11.43 -4.75
CA ILE A 321 -9.92 -11.05 -3.44
C ILE A 321 -9.74 -12.27 -2.52
N ALA A 322 -10.77 -13.11 -2.40
CA ALA A 322 -10.70 -14.32 -1.58
C ALA A 322 -9.69 -15.34 -2.14
N PHE A 323 -9.68 -15.50 -3.45
CA PHE A 323 -8.84 -16.43 -4.19
C PHE A 323 -7.36 -16.23 -3.90
N ARG A 324 -6.89 -15.00 -3.67
CA ARG A 324 -5.49 -14.73 -3.30
C ARG A 324 -4.99 -15.59 -2.14
N ARG A 325 -5.87 -16.04 -1.23
CA ARG A 325 -5.50 -16.82 -0.04
C ARG A 325 -5.93 -18.30 -0.10
N LEU A 326 -6.87 -18.66 -0.97
CA LEU A 326 -7.42 -20.01 -1.05
C LEU A 326 -6.41 -21.10 -1.42
N PRO A 327 -5.50 -20.93 -2.41
CA PRO A 327 -4.56 -21.99 -2.77
C PRO A 327 -3.68 -22.40 -1.59
N VAL A 328 -3.12 -21.44 -0.86
CA VAL A 328 -2.29 -21.74 0.32
C VAL A 328 -3.13 -22.39 1.44
N ALA A 329 -4.36 -21.90 1.66
CA ALA A 329 -5.29 -22.48 2.63
C ALA A 329 -5.59 -23.95 2.32
N ALA A 330 -5.88 -24.28 1.05
CA ALA A 330 -6.17 -25.62 0.56
C ALA A 330 -5.09 -26.61 0.96
N ILE A 331 -3.85 -26.28 0.60
CA ILE A 331 -2.70 -27.18 0.77
C ILE A 331 -2.34 -27.37 2.24
N LYS A 332 -2.62 -26.38 3.10
CA LYS A 332 -2.43 -26.49 4.56
C LYS A 332 -3.52 -27.32 5.26
N ALA A 333 -4.75 -27.25 4.75
CA ALA A 333 -5.92 -27.84 5.40
C ALA A 333 -6.21 -29.27 4.93
N LEU A 334 -5.92 -29.59 3.68
CA LEU A 334 -6.27 -30.85 3.05
C LEU A 334 -5.13 -31.89 3.08
N PRO A 335 -5.46 -33.19 3.12
CA PRO A 335 -4.52 -34.27 2.83
C PRO A 335 -3.85 -34.16 1.44
N LEU A 336 -2.63 -34.69 1.30
CA LEU A 336 -1.81 -34.59 0.08
C LEU A 336 -2.51 -35.15 -1.16
N ASP A 337 -3.23 -36.26 -1.03
CA ASP A 337 -3.99 -36.91 -2.10
C ASP A 337 -5.13 -36.05 -2.66
N GLN A 338 -5.56 -35.02 -1.92
CA GLN A 338 -6.62 -34.09 -2.35
C GLN A 338 -6.08 -32.80 -2.99
N HIS A 339 -4.78 -32.52 -2.90
CA HIS A 339 -4.18 -31.27 -3.39
C HIS A 339 -4.38 -31.09 -4.90
N ALA A 340 -4.18 -32.15 -5.68
CA ALA A 340 -4.34 -32.12 -7.14
C ALA A 340 -5.79 -31.81 -7.55
N GLN A 341 -6.76 -32.41 -6.86
CA GLN A 341 -8.19 -32.21 -7.13
C GLN A 341 -8.61 -30.78 -6.77
N GLU A 342 -8.19 -30.28 -5.61
CA GLU A 342 -8.56 -28.95 -5.15
C GLU A 342 -7.94 -27.86 -6.04
N LEU A 343 -6.68 -27.98 -6.43
CA LEU A 343 -6.07 -27.06 -7.40
C LEU A 343 -6.83 -27.08 -8.73
N ALA A 344 -7.17 -28.25 -9.25
CA ALA A 344 -7.94 -28.36 -10.49
C ALA A 344 -9.33 -27.70 -10.39
N LEU A 345 -9.96 -27.73 -9.21
CA LEU A 345 -11.22 -27.04 -8.95
C LEU A 345 -11.02 -25.52 -8.99
N LEU A 346 -10.04 -25.00 -8.25
CA LEU A 346 -9.72 -23.58 -8.18
C LEU A 346 -9.33 -23.01 -9.55
N GLU A 347 -8.56 -23.77 -10.34
CA GLU A 347 -8.15 -23.42 -11.70
C GLU A 347 -9.32 -23.17 -12.65
N ARG A 348 -10.39 -23.98 -12.55
CA ARG A 348 -11.59 -23.83 -13.39
C ARG A 348 -12.31 -22.50 -13.16
N HIS A 349 -12.04 -21.81 -12.07
CA HIS A 349 -12.69 -20.55 -11.71
C HIS A 349 -11.75 -19.34 -11.85
N LEU A 350 -10.55 -19.54 -12.38
CA LEU A 350 -9.63 -18.44 -12.71
C LEU A 350 -10.19 -17.47 -13.74
N ALA A 351 -11.02 -17.96 -14.67
CA ALA A 351 -11.66 -17.12 -15.69
C ALA A 351 -12.55 -16.02 -15.09
N ARG A 352 -13.07 -16.24 -13.88
CA ARG A 352 -13.89 -15.26 -13.14
C ARG A 352 -13.07 -14.16 -12.49
N VAL A 353 -11.75 -14.29 -12.39
CA VAL A 353 -10.92 -13.28 -11.71
C VAL A 353 -10.85 -12.01 -12.57
N PRO A 354 -11.35 -10.86 -12.07
CA PRO A 354 -11.32 -9.62 -12.82
C PRO A 354 -9.89 -9.21 -13.14
N ALA A 355 -9.69 -8.52 -14.26
CA ALA A 355 -8.38 -8.14 -14.74
C ALA A 355 -7.55 -7.45 -13.63
N ALA A 356 -8.12 -6.46 -12.93
CA ALA A 356 -7.47 -5.72 -11.86
C ALA A 356 -6.90 -6.59 -10.71
N GLN A 357 -7.39 -7.82 -10.54
CA GLN A 357 -7.03 -8.70 -9.42
C GLN A 357 -6.15 -9.89 -9.84
N ARG A 358 -5.86 -10.05 -11.14
CA ARG A 358 -5.10 -11.20 -11.66
C ARG A 358 -3.68 -11.30 -11.10
N GLU A 359 -3.01 -10.18 -10.82
CA GLU A 359 -1.70 -10.19 -10.14
C GLU A 359 -1.79 -10.78 -8.73
N GLY A 360 -2.84 -10.42 -7.97
CA GLY A 360 -3.09 -10.98 -6.64
C GLY A 360 -3.44 -12.47 -6.68
N ALA A 361 -4.20 -12.89 -7.69
CA ALA A 361 -4.52 -14.30 -7.93
C ALA A 361 -3.29 -15.12 -8.31
N ALA A 362 -2.44 -14.61 -9.21
CA ALA A 362 -1.16 -15.20 -9.57
C ALA A 362 -0.27 -15.39 -8.34
N LEU A 363 -0.17 -14.36 -7.50
CA LEU A 363 0.58 -14.43 -6.24
C LEU A 363 0.03 -15.50 -5.31
N GLY A 364 -1.30 -15.61 -5.17
CA GLY A 364 -1.94 -16.64 -4.35
C GLY A 364 -1.62 -18.06 -4.81
N LEU A 365 -1.76 -18.34 -6.11
CA LEU A 365 -1.42 -19.62 -6.71
C LEU A 365 0.06 -19.96 -6.51
N LEU A 366 0.96 -19.09 -6.93
CA LEU A 366 2.40 -19.34 -6.86
C LEU A 366 2.91 -19.42 -5.41
N SER A 367 2.23 -18.80 -4.46
CA SER A 367 2.55 -18.94 -3.03
C SER A 367 2.29 -20.35 -2.48
N SER A 368 1.45 -21.15 -3.13
CA SER A 368 1.20 -22.54 -2.73
C SER A 368 2.33 -23.50 -3.09
N VAL A 369 3.16 -23.16 -4.10
CA VAL A 369 4.23 -24.02 -4.67
C VAL A 369 5.19 -24.57 -3.61
N ARG A 370 5.46 -23.78 -2.55
CA ARG A 370 6.32 -24.20 -1.44
C ARG A 370 5.83 -25.42 -0.67
N TYR A 371 4.55 -25.78 -0.80
CA TYR A 371 3.91 -26.89 -0.10
C TYR A 371 3.52 -28.05 -1.01
N LEU A 372 3.55 -27.86 -2.33
CA LEU A 372 3.18 -28.87 -3.32
C LEU A 372 4.28 -29.91 -3.49
N ASP A 373 4.01 -31.01 -4.19
CA ASP A 373 5.08 -31.86 -4.76
C ASP A 373 5.71 -31.20 -6.02
N GLU A 374 6.64 -31.89 -6.67
CA GLU A 374 7.30 -31.38 -7.88
C GLU A 374 6.35 -31.30 -9.08
N ALA A 375 5.50 -32.31 -9.29
CA ALA A 375 4.60 -32.37 -10.44
C ALA A 375 3.52 -31.28 -10.39
N LEU A 376 2.89 -31.08 -9.22
CA LEU A 376 1.90 -30.03 -9.01
C LEU A 376 2.53 -28.64 -9.05
N SER A 377 3.75 -28.48 -8.52
CA SER A 377 4.52 -27.24 -8.66
C SER A 377 4.73 -26.89 -10.14
N GLN A 378 5.14 -27.85 -10.96
CA GLN A 378 5.37 -27.63 -12.39
C GLN A 378 4.09 -27.23 -13.12
N ARG A 379 2.93 -27.77 -12.74
CA ARG A 379 1.63 -27.39 -13.29
C ARG A 379 1.20 -25.97 -12.92
N VAL A 380 1.43 -25.54 -11.67
CA VAL A 380 0.94 -24.26 -11.15
C VAL A 380 1.72 -23.05 -11.70
N TRP A 381 3.00 -23.22 -12.02
CA TRP A 381 3.85 -22.13 -12.54
C TRP A 381 3.33 -21.48 -13.83
N PRO A 382 3.11 -22.24 -14.93
CA PRO A 382 2.56 -21.69 -16.17
C PRO A 382 1.23 -20.98 -15.96
N GLN A 383 0.37 -21.53 -15.09
CA GLN A 383 -0.97 -20.98 -14.83
C GLN A 383 -0.91 -19.65 -14.07
N GLY A 384 -0.05 -19.56 -13.05
CA GLY A 384 0.18 -18.32 -12.32
C GLY A 384 0.73 -17.21 -13.22
N LEU A 385 1.66 -17.54 -14.11
CA LEU A 385 2.22 -16.59 -15.08
C LEU A 385 1.22 -16.19 -16.17
N ALA A 386 0.38 -17.14 -16.64
CA ALA A 386 -0.66 -16.86 -17.63
C ALA A 386 -1.66 -15.78 -17.16
N LEU A 387 -1.92 -15.68 -15.85
CA LEU A 387 -2.82 -14.66 -15.28
C LEU A 387 -2.29 -13.22 -15.48
N ILE A 388 -0.97 -13.04 -15.55
CA ILE A 388 -0.34 -11.73 -15.74
C ILE A 388 0.16 -11.51 -17.17
N ASN A 389 -0.18 -12.39 -18.10
CA ASN A 389 0.25 -12.28 -19.49
C ASN A 389 -0.21 -10.94 -20.11
N GLY A 390 0.69 -10.27 -20.83
CA GLY A 390 0.42 -8.96 -21.44
C GLY A 390 0.41 -7.76 -20.47
N ARG A 391 0.74 -7.94 -19.18
CA ARG A 391 0.80 -6.83 -18.19
C ARG A 391 2.16 -6.14 -18.07
N GLY A 392 3.14 -6.58 -18.86
CA GLY A 392 4.47 -5.98 -18.92
C GLY A 392 5.34 -6.25 -17.68
N GLU A 393 6.49 -5.59 -17.67
CA GLU A 393 7.58 -5.84 -16.71
C GLU A 393 7.19 -5.57 -15.24
N ALA A 394 6.49 -4.47 -14.99
CA ALA A 394 6.14 -4.03 -13.64
C ALA A 394 5.26 -5.07 -12.91
N ALA A 395 4.36 -5.74 -13.63
CA ALA A 395 3.51 -6.79 -13.05
C ALA A 395 4.32 -8.02 -12.64
N LEU A 396 5.27 -8.45 -13.46
CA LEU A 396 6.16 -9.56 -13.12
C LEU A 396 7.05 -9.19 -11.92
N LEU A 397 7.64 -8.01 -11.89
CA LEU A 397 8.46 -7.56 -10.76
C LEU A 397 7.67 -7.51 -9.45
N ARG A 398 6.43 -7.00 -9.46
CA ARG A 398 5.54 -7.02 -8.28
C ARG A 398 5.22 -8.43 -7.82
N LEU A 399 4.93 -9.34 -8.75
CA LEU A 399 4.66 -10.74 -8.45
C LEU A 399 5.88 -11.41 -7.78
N LEU A 400 7.06 -11.27 -8.37
CA LEU A 400 8.30 -11.86 -7.84
C LEU A 400 8.69 -11.28 -6.48
N THR A 401 8.57 -9.96 -6.32
CA THR A 401 8.79 -9.29 -5.03
C THR A 401 7.81 -9.80 -3.98
N GLY A 402 6.54 -10.00 -4.35
CA GLY A 402 5.54 -10.60 -3.48
C GLY A 402 5.92 -12.02 -3.04
N LEU A 403 6.35 -12.88 -3.97
CA LEU A 403 6.78 -14.26 -3.67
C LEU A 403 8.00 -14.29 -2.74
N GLN A 404 8.94 -13.36 -2.92
CA GLN A 404 10.07 -13.17 -2.00
C GLN A 404 9.61 -12.74 -0.61
N THR A 405 8.68 -11.76 -0.51
CA THR A 405 8.12 -11.33 0.78
C THR A 405 7.43 -12.49 1.53
N TYR A 406 6.72 -13.37 0.82
CA TYR A 406 6.13 -14.58 1.41
C TYR A 406 7.13 -15.74 1.61
N SER A 407 8.42 -15.49 1.35
CA SER A 407 9.51 -16.46 1.48
C SER A 407 9.24 -17.77 0.74
N VAL A 408 8.60 -17.70 -0.44
CA VAL A 408 8.20 -18.89 -1.22
C VAL A 408 9.42 -19.67 -1.71
N PHE A 409 10.51 -18.98 -2.02
CA PHE A 409 11.74 -19.58 -2.56
C PHE A 409 12.68 -20.18 -1.50
N ARG A 410 12.52 -19.81 -0.22
CA ARG A 410 13.38 -20.32 0.87
C ARG A 410 13.23 -21.82 1.15
N PRO A 411 12.01 -22.40 1.17
CA PRO A 411 11.81 -23.81 1.51
C PRO A 411 11.79 -24.77 0.30
N ILE A 412 11.85 -24.28 -0.94
CA ILE A 412 11.78 -25.15 -2.12
C ILE A 412 13.16 -25.73 -2.47
N ASN A 413 13.17 -26.96 -3.00
CA ASN A 413 14.40 -27.61 -3.44
C ASN A 413 14.95 -27.01 -4.74
N ASP A 414 16.22 -27.30 -5.04
CA ASP A 414 16.92 -26.76 -6.21
C ASP A 414 16.23 -27.07 -7.54
N ARG A 415 15.58 -28.24 -7.66
CA ARG A 415 14.86 -28.62 -8.90
C ARG A 415 13.67 -27.71 -9.16
N LYS A 416 12.83 -27.49 -8.15
CA LYS A 416 11.69 -26.56 -8.23
C LYS A 416 12.16 -25.14 -8.49
N LEU A 417 13.28 -24.74 -7.87
CA LEU A 417 13.86 -23.42 -8.08
C LEU A 417 14.34 -23.26 -9.53
N LEU A 418 15.07 -24.23 -10.08
CA LEU A 418 15.52 -24.22 -11.48
C LEU A 418 14.33 -24.16 -12.44
N PHE A 419 13.29 -24.94 -12.19
CA PHE A 419 12.07 -24.91 -13.00
C PHE A 419 11.38 -23.55 -12.94
N ALA A 420 11.23 -22.97 -11.74
CA ALA A 420 10.68 -21.63 -11.56
C ALA A 420 11.46 -20.56 -12.36
N LYS A 421 12.80 -20.64 -12.33
CA LYS A 421 13.66 -19.75 -13.11
C LYS A 421 13.43 -19.91 -14.61
N ALA A 422 13.36 -21.13 -15.11
CA ALA A 422 13.10 -21.42 -16.52
C ALA A 422 11.74 -20.85 -16.96
N GLN A 423 10.68 -21.04 -16.16
CA GLN A 423 9.34 -20.52 -16.45
C GLN A 423 9.30 -18.99 -16.50
N VAL A 424 10.04 -18.30 -15.63
CA VAL A 424 10.15 -16.83 -15.68
C VAL A 424 10.90 -16.37 -16.93
N ILE A 425 11.96 -17.07 -17.33
CA ILE A 425 12.70 -16.77 -18.58
C ILE A 425 11.78 -16.94 -19.80
N GLU A 426 11.12 -18.08 -19.93
CA GLU A 426 10.17 -18.36 -21.00
C GLU A 426 9.05 -17.31 -21.07
N PHE A 427 8.52 -16.89 -19.92
CA PHE A 427 7.50 -15.85 -19.86
C PHE A 427 8.00 -14.48 -20.36
N MET A 428 9.22 -14.07 -19.98
CA MET A 428 9.83 -12.82 -20.46
C MET A 428 10.09 -12.87 -21.98
N GLU A 429 10.45 -14.03 -22.50
CA GLU A 429 10.62 -14.27 -23.94
C GLU A 429 9.29 -14.15 -24.70
N ALA A 430 8.27 -14.85 -24.23
CA ALA A 430 6.93 -14.81 -24.82
C ALA A 430 6.32 -13.40 -24.81
N ASN A 431 6.60 -12.61 -23.77
CA ASN A 431 6.13 -11.22 -23.65
C ASN A 431 7.08 -10.18 -24.26
N ARG A 432 8.16 -10.61 -24.92
CA ARG A 432 9.12 -9.74 -25.63
C ARG A 432 9.70 -8.63 -24.75
N PHE A 433 10.07 -8.94 -23.51
CA PHE A 433 10.72 -7.97 -22.63
C PHE A 433 12.07 -7.54 -23.21
N SER A 434 12.44 -6.26 -22.99
CA SER A 434 13.74 -5.72 -23.42
C SER A 434 14.90 -6.40 -22.70
N GLU A 435 16.10 -6.37 -23.29
CA GLU A 435 17.30 -6.92 -22.66
C GLU A 435 17.61 -6.28 -21.29
N ALA A 436 17.40 -4.96 -21.16
CA ALA A 436 17.57 -4.26 -19.89
C ALA A 436 16.58 -4.76 -18.81
N ALA A 437 15.30 -4.95 -19.18
CA ALA A 437 14.29 -5.51 -18.29
C ALA A 437 14.62 -6.95 -17.86
N ARG A 438 15.04 -7.78 -18.83
CA ARG A 438 15.47 -9.17 -18.56
C ARG A 438 16.65 -9.20 -17.60
N ALA A 439 17.68 -8.38 -17.81
CA ALA A 439 18.85 -8.31 -16.94
C ALA A 439 18.45 -7.94 -15.50
N ARG A 440 17.60 -6.92 -15.34
CA ARG A 440 17.08 -6.49 -14.02
C ARG A 440 16.30 -7.59 -13.30
N ILE A 441 15.41 -8.28 -14.00
CA ILE A 441 14.62 -9.37 -13.42
C ILE A 441 15.51 -10.57 -13.07
N LEU A 442 16.46 -10.92 -13.95
CA LEU A 442 17.39 -12.02 -13.72
C LEU A 442 18.31 -11.77 -12.52
N ASP A 443 18.72 -10.52 -12.28
CA ASP A 443 19.48 -10.15 -11.08
C ASP A 443 18.66 -10.43 -9.80
N SER A 444 17.39 -10.01 -9.77
CA SER A 444 16.47 -10.34 -8.67
C SER A 444 16.28 -11.85 -8.50
N VAL A 445 16.21 -12.59 -9.62
CA VAL A 445 16.05 -14.05 -9.67
C VAL A 445 17.27 -14.82 -9.15
N ARG A 446 18.49 -14.29 -9.38
CA ARG A 446 19.73 -14.88 -8.87
C ARG A 446 19.75 -14.89 -7.34
N ASN A 447 19.15 -13.89 -6.71
CA ASN A 447 19.13 -13.73 -5.25
C ASN A 447 17.92 -14.39 -4.55
N TRP A 448 17.14 -15.23 -5.24
CA TRP A 448 15.96 -15.90 -4.64
C TRP A 448 16.26 -16.77 -3.42
N ASN A 449 17.50 -17.23 -3.25
CA ASN A 449 17.94 -18.01 -2.08
C ASN A 449 18.38 -17.12 -0.89
N PHE A 450 18.53 -15.81 -1.09
CA PHE A 450 19.08 -14.87 -0.12
C PHE A 450 18.22 -13.60 -0.02
N PRO A 451 17.15 -13.59 0.79
CA PRO A 451 16.20 -12.47 0.86
C PRO A 451 16.80 -11.16 1.44
N TRP A 452 18.01 -11.19 2.01
CA TRP A 452 18.66 -10.05 2.68
C TRP A 452 19.53 -9.20 1.74
N LEU A 453 19.85 -9.70 0.54
CA LEU A 453 20.59 -8.95 -0.48
C LEU A 453 19.60 -8.12 -1.31
N ARG A 454 18.98 -7.11 -0.69
CA ARG A 454 18.56 -5.95 -1.48
C ARG A 454 19.72 -4.97 -1.49
N HIS A 455 20.19 -4.68 -2.69
CA HIS A 455 20.89 -3.46 -3.13
C HIS A 455 21.03 -2.40 -2.03
N GLU A 456 22.20 -2.36 -1.39
CA GLU A 456 22.77 -1.09 -0.93
C GLU A 456 23.05 -0.26 -2.19
N PRO A 457 22.49 0.95 -2.33
CA PRO A 457 22.94 1.85 -3.38
C PRO A 457 24.39 2.21 -3.07
N SER A 458 25.30 1.84 -3.98
CA SER A 458 26.68 2.34 -4.01
C SER A 458 26.71 3.74 -4.62
#